data_AF-A0A7L5E1Q3-F1
#
_entry.id   AF-A0A7L5E1Q3-F1
#
_cell.length_a   1.000
_cell.length_b   1.000
_cell.length_c   1.000
_cell.angle_alpha   90.00
_cell.angle_beta   90.00
_cell.angle_gamma   90.00
#
_symmetry.space_group_name_H-M   'P 1'
#
loop_
_entity.id
_entity.type
_entity.pdbx_description
1 polymer ?
#
loop_
_entity_poly.entity_id
_entity_poly.type
_entity_poly.pdbx_seq_one_letter_code
_entity_poly.pdbx_strand_id
1 'polypeptide(L)'
;MSILKNYIVLLSLTGGVYTTAVQAQDTVHYTGNTVVNVDYHDGRLSPAVGVHSQQIFRANREHPELADGFGFTYNHAPMLAYWNNSFYLEYLSDKIGESVPPGQTLVMTSKDGNTWSKPVVVFPQYKIPDGTTKEGQKVVAKDLYSVMHQRMGFYRSKSNRLLILGFYGICLDVHDDPNDGLGIGRVVREVLPNGKYGPIYFIHYNPKWNESNTSYPLYKRSKDKGFVQACDELMANPLMMMQWVEETDRKDPLIPLHKDYKAFNFYHLPDGRVVGLWKNALTAISKDNGKTWPDNAVRAPRFVNSNAKIWGQRTPDGRYATVYNPSEFRWPLGISVSQDGLNYTNILLVNGEISSMRYGGNYKSYGPQYTRGIIEGNGTPPDGKLWVTYSMNKEDIWVSSIPVPVTDVVTENADEDFSKMPAGKELDKWNTYSLQWASVTMEKAPDGGKALMLKDWDRFDYAKAERVFPEAKRLSAEFTIIPGQNNTGQLDIEFLDPKGQPAVRLTFDSTGVLKTKAGYRYKTLAKYEANQPYTIKLKLNADTRFCTIEVNGKATNNLFFAPVNTLKRVMFRTGDMKHFPDADTPTDQDFDLKNPGEPVKPAAFYIKSFKTGKY
;
A
#
# COMPACT_ATOMS: atom_id res chain seq x y z
N MET A 1 28.36 -49.06 -80.62
CA MET A 1 28.47 -48.06 -81.70
C MET A 1 27.53 -46.91 -81.33
N SER A 2 28.02 -45.66 -81.37
CA SER A 2 27.25 -44.40 -81.23
C SER A 2 26.80 -43.93 -79.84
N ILE A 3 27.67 -43.10 -79.28
CA ILE A 3 27.49 -41.93 -78.39
C ILE A 3 26.13 -41.20 -78.56
N LEU A 4 25.50 -40.79 -77.46
CA LEU A 4 24.82 -39.48 -77.37
C LEU A 4 24.78 -38.97 -75.91
N LYS A 5 25.28 -37.73 -75.73
CA LYS A 5 25.31 -36.96 -74.49
C LYS A 5 23.91 -36.50 -74.10
N ASN A 6 23.56 -36.58 -72.81
CA ASN A 6 22.49 -35.76 -72.21
C ASN A 6 22.99 -35.15 -70.89
N TYR A 7 22.99 -33.81 -70.86
CA TYR A 7 23.30 -32.99 -69.69
C TYR A 7 22.10 -33.00 -68.73
N ILE A 8 22.32 -33.41 -67.48
CA ILE A 8 21.37 -33.21 -66.38
C ILE A 8 21.68 -31.86 -65.75
N VAL A 9 20.77 -30.91 -65.90
CA VAL A 9 20.78 -29.61 -65.20
C VAL A 9 20.23 -29.84 -63.80
N LEU A 10 21.08 -29.73 -62.78
CA LEU A 10 20.68 -29.70 -61.38
C LEU A 10 20.24 -28.26 -61.04
N LEU A 11 18.94 -28.03 -60.86
CA LEU A 11 18.41 -26.79 -60.30
C LEU A 11 18.55 -26.82 -58.78
N SER A 12 19.55 -26.11 -58.25
CA SER A 12 19.70 -25.84 -56.82
C SER A 12 18.75 -24.71 -56.40
N LEU A 13 17.64 -25.08 -55.74
CA LEU A 13 16.77 -24.14 -55.02
C LEU A 13 17.45 -23.73 -53.70
N THR A 14 18.04 -22.54 -53.66
CA THR A 14 18.43 -21.87 -52.41
C THR A 14 17.20 -21.19 -51.81
N GLY A 15 16.47 -21.90 -50.95
CA GLY A 15 15.44 -21.33 -50.09
C GLY A 15 16.09 -20.51 -48.97
N GLY A 16 16.18 -19.20 -49.14
CA GLY A 16 16.55 -18.28 -48.06
C GLY A 16 15.44 -18.24 -47.02
N VAL A 17 15.66 -18.89 -45.87
CA VAL A 17 14.82 -18.71 -44.69
C VAL A 17 15.18 -17.35 -44.09
N TYR A 18 14.42 -16.32 -44.43
CA TYR A 18 14.41 -15.07 -43.67
C TYR A 18 13.74 -15.34 -42.33
N THR A 19 14.52 -15.71 -41.32
CA THR A 19 14.07 -15.61 -39.93
C THR A 19 13.96 -14.13 -39.58
N THR A 20 12.77 -13.55 -39.74
CA THR A 20 12.44 -12.29 -39.09
C THR A 20 12.48 -12.54 -37.58
N ALA A 21 13.59 -12.18 -36.94
CA ALA A 21 13.63 -12.05 -35.49
C ALA A 21 12.56 -11.02 -35.12
N VAL A 22 11.43 -11.49 -34.59
CA VAL A 22 10.44 -10.63 -33.95
C VAL A 22 11.18 -9.98 -32.79
N GLN A 23 11.59 -8.72 -32.94
CA GLN A 23 12.05 -7.95 -31.79
C GLN A 23 10.88 -7.89 -30.82
N ALA A 24 11.06 -8.54 -29.66
CA ALA A 24 10.11 -8.40 -28.56
C ALA A 24 9.89 -6.91 -28.33
N GLN A 25 8.63 -6.49 -28.27
CA GLN A 25 8.27 -5.10 -28.03
C GLN A 25 8.94 -4.65 -26.73
N ASP A 26 9.78 -3.61 -26.82
CA ASP A 26 10.41 -2.96 -25.67
C ASP A 26 9.30 -2.44 -24.74
N THR A 27 9.11 -3.11 -23.60
CA THR A 27 7.97 -2.90 -22.69
C THR A 27 8.38 -3.22 -21.25
N VAL A 28 7.60 -2.76 -20.27
CA VAL A 28 7.77 -3.15 -18.87
C VAL A 28 7.69 -4.66 -18.73
N HIS A 29 8.67 -5.27 -18.08
CA HIS A 29 8.75 -6.71 -17.85
C HIS A 29 9.53 -7.04 -16.58
N TYR A 30 9.25 -8.20 -16.01
CA TYR A 30 9.93 -8.71 -14.82
C TYR A 30 10.90 -9.83 -15.22
N THR A 31 12.19 -9.70 -14.91
CA THR A 31 13.19 -10.74 -15.18
C THR A 31 13.66 -11.48 -13.94
N GLY A 32 13.31 -10.99 -12.75
CA GLY A 32 13.61 -11.66 -11.48
C GLY A 32 12.95 -13.05 -11.38
N ASN A 33 13.40 -13.83 -10.40
CA ASN A 33 12.89 -15.18 -10.15
C ASN A 33 12.16 -15.33 -8.80
N THR A 34 12.04 -14.23 -8.04
CA THR A 34 11.22 -14.20 -6.83
C THR A 34 9.75 -14.31 -7.21
N VAL A 35 9.03 -15.21 -6.54
CA VAL A 35 7.58 -15.37 -6.61
C VAL A 35 7.05 -15.49 -5.19
N VAL A 36 5.81 -15.05 -4.96
CA VAL A 36 5.19 -15.15 -3.64
C VAL A 36 4.60 -16.52 -3.39
N ASN A 37 4.56 -16.91 -2.11
CA ASN A 37 3.71 -18.00 -1.64
C ASN A 37 2.41 -17.41 -1.04
N VAL A 38 1.27 -17.70 -1.65
CA VAL A 38 -0.03 -17.14 -1.29
C VAL A 38 -0.56 -17.60 0.07
N ASP A 39 -0.06 -18.72 0.60
CA ASP A 39 -0.42 -19.25 1.93
C ASP A 39 0.11 -18.38 3.08
N TYR A 40 0.94 -17.38 2.77
CA TYR A 40 1.51 -16.45 3.74
C TYR A 40 1.16 -15.02 3.35
N HIS A 41 0.67 -14.24 4.33
CA HIS A 41 0.31 -12.83 4.11
C HIS A 41 1.49 -12.00 3.59
N ASP A 42 2.71 -12.33 4.01
CA ASP A 42 3.96 -11.69 3.59
C ASP A 42 4.53 -12.24 2.25
N GLY A 43 3.87 -13.23 1.66
CA GLY A 43 4.31 -13.88 0.43
C GLY A 43 5.64 -14.62 0.53
N ARG A 44 6.21 -14.79 1.74
CA ARG A 44 7.59 -15.23 1.99
C ARG A 44 8.65 -14.33 1.35
N LEU A 45 8.33 -13.04 1.18
CA LEU A 45 9.23 -12.04 0.63
C LEU A 45 10.20 -11.50 1.71
N SER A 46 11.41 -11.13 1.29
CA SER A 46 12.31 -10.37 2.16
C SER A 46 11.87 -8.91 2.19
N PRO A 47 11.85 -8.24 3.37
CA PRO A 47 11.43 -6.85 3.46
C PRO A 47 12.44 -5.89 2.85
N ALA A 48 11.92 -4.87 2.16
CA ALA A 48 12.71 -3.68 1.89
C ALA A 48 13.04 -3.02 3.23
N VAL A 49 14.32 -2.78 3.51
CA VAL A 49 14.81 -2.29 4.81
C VAL A 49 14.27 -0.89 5.09
N GLY A 50 13.81 -0.67 6.32
CA GLY A 50 13.41 0.65 6.81
C GLY A 50 12.04 1.13 6.33
N VAL A 51 11.20 0.21 5.83
CA VAL A 51 9.81 0.55 5.45
C VAL A 51 8.98 0.81 6.71
N HIS A 52 8.34 1.97 6.76
CA HIS A 52 7.39 2.31 7.83
C HIS A 52 5.99 2.34 7.26
N SER A 53 5.17 1.37 7.64
CA SER A 53 3.75 1.28 7.25
C SER A 53 2.88 1.77 8.41
N GLN A 54 2.04 2.77 8.14
CA GLN A 54 1.25 3.47 9.15
C GLN A 54 -0.24 3.48 8.78
N GLN A 55 -1.09 3.10 9.72
CA GLN A 55 -2.53 3.33 9.63
C GLN A 55 -2.80 4.78 9.96
N ILE A 56 -3.35 5.52 9.00
CA ILE A 56 -3.66 6.94 9.19
C ILE A 56 -5.14 7.17 9.46
N PHE A 57 -5.99 6.20 9.11
CA PHE A 57 -7.41 6.20 9.43
C PHE A 57 -7.85 4.77 9.78
N ARG A 58 -8.50 4.63 10.93
CA ARG A 58 -9.15 3.40 11.40
C ARG A 58 -10.67 3.58 11.42
N ALA A 59 -11.40 2.81 10.61
CA ALA A 59 -12.86 2.87 10.62
C ALA A 59 -13.44 2.40 11.97
N ASN A 60 -14.43 3.13 12.48
CA ASN A 60 -15.17 2.77 13.68
C ASN A 60 -16.63 3.25 13.56
N ARG A 61 -17.57 2.31 13.43
CA ARG A 61 -19.00 2.63 13.29
C ARG A 61 -19.65 2.91 14.64
N GLU A 62 -19.24 2.19 15.68
CA GLU A 62 -19.81 2.31 17.03
C GLU A 62 -19.36 3.59 17.74
N HIS A 63 -18.13 4.04 17.47
CA HIS A 63 -17.51 5.23 18.05
C HIS A 63 -16.96 6.16 16.95
N PRO A 64 -17.82 6.76 16.12
CA PRO A 64 -17.41 7.58 14.99
C PRO A 64 -16.56 8.80 15.41
N GLU A 65 -16.73 9.30 16.63
CA GLU A 65 -15.93 10.39 17.20
C GLU A 65 -14.44 10.06 17.38
N LEU A 66 -14.12 8.77 17.48
CA LEU A 66 -12.75 8.24 17.50
C LEU A 66 -12.16 8.06 16.09
N ALA A 67 -12.97 8.25 15.05
CA ALA A 67 -12.60 8.15 13.63
C ALA A 67 -12.84 9.49 12.90
N ASP A 68 -13.76 9.52 11.94
CA ASP A 68 -14.09 10.67 11.08
C ASP A 68 -15.35 11.45 11.49
N GLY A 69 -16.12 10.95 12.47
CA GLY A 69 -17.40 11.51 12.89
C GLY A 69 -18.62 11.04 12.08
N PHE A 70 -18.44 10.19 11.07
CA PHE A 70 -19.53 9.71 10.20
C PHE A 70 -19.89 8.23 10.43
N GLY A 71 -18.92 7.42 10.88
CA GLY A 71 -19.12 5.98 11.10
C GLY A 71 -19.15 5.16 9.81
N PHE A 72 -18.55 5.68 8.74
CA PHE A 72 -18.47 5.00 7.45
C PHE A 72 -17.38 3.92 7.49
N THR A 73 -17.69 2.77 6.92
CA THR A 73 -16.86 1.55 7.07
C THR A 73 -16.36 0.98 5.75
N TYR A 74 -16.72 1.63 4.64
CA TYR A 74 -16.06 1.44 3.35
C TYR A 74 -15.22 2.67 3.05
N ASN A 75 -13.89 2.51 3.01
CA ASN A 75 -12.94 3.58 2.78
C ASN A 75 -11.86 3.08 1.82
N HIS A 76 -11.78 3.67 0.63
CA HIS A 76 -11.00 3.08 -0.45
C HIS A 76 -10.43 4.10 -1.45
N ALA A 77 -9.71 3.56 -2.43
CA ALA A 77 -9.10 4.27 -3.56
C ALA A 77 -8.33 5.54 -3.18
N PRO A 78 -7.34 5.46 -2.26
CA PRO A 78 -6.63 6.65 -1.85
C PRO A 78 -5.72 7.21 -2.96
N MET A 79 -5.47 8.52 -2.91
CA MET A 79 -4.61 9.30 -3.80
C MET A 79 -3.64 10.14 -2.96
N LEU A 80 -2.45 10.43 -3.48
CA LEU A 80 -1.42 11.16 -2.74
C LEU A 80 -0.80 12.28 -3.58
N ALA A 81 -0.55 13.43 -2.94
CA ALA A 81 0.22 14.54 -3.48
C ALA A 81 1.11 15.16 -2.40
N TYR A 82 2.13 15.91 -2.81
CA TYR A 82 2.95 16.73 -1.92
C TYR A 82 2.94 18.18 -2.40
N TRP A 83 2.41 19.08 -1.59
CA TRP A 83 2.27 20.48 -1.97
C TRP A 83 2.49 21.38 -0.78
N ASN A 84 3.22 22.47 -0.99
CA ASN A 84 3.48 23.50 0.02
C ASN A 84 3.88 22.93 1.40
N ASN A 85 4.90 22.06 1.39
CA ASN A 85 5.48 21.40 2.55
C ASN A 85 4.52 20.46 3.31
N SER A 86 3.48 19.95 2.65
CA SER A 86 2.55 18.98 3.24
C SER A 86 2.20 17.87 2.26
N PHE A 87 2.06 16.65 2.77
CA PHE A 87 1.32 15.57 2.15
C PHE A 87 -0.17 15.90 2.16
N TYR A 88 -0.83 15.59 1.05
CA TYR A 88 -2.28 15.58 0.90
C TYR A 88 -2.68 14.18 0.47
N LEU A 89 -3.53 13.54 1.26
CA LEU A 89 -4.07 12.22 0.96
C LEU A 89 -5.57 12.33 0.84
N GLU A 90 -6.11 11.97 -0.32
CA GLU A 90 -7.55 11.87 -0.58
C GLU A 90 -7.97 10.41 -0.52
N TYR A 91 -9.16 10.11 -0.04
CA TYR A 91 -9.82 8.82 -0.23
C TYR A 91 -11.34 9.00 -0.35
N LEU A 92 -12.00 8.05 -1.01
CA LEU A 92 -13.46 8.00 -1.07
C LEU A 92 -14.01 7.09 0.03
N SER A 93 -15.22 7.40 0.48
CA SER A 93 -15.89 6.70 1.57
C SER A 93 -17.38 6.56 1.28
N ASP A 94 -17.88 5.35 1.46
CA ASP A 94 -19.29 5.00 1.37
C ASP A 94 -19.73 4.40 2.72
N LYS A 95 -21.05 4.37 2.97
CA LYS A 95 -21.58 4.05 4.30
C LYS A 95 -21.09 2.69 4.84
N ILE A 96 -21.21 1.64 4.04
CA ILE A 96 -20.92 0.26 4.49
C ILE A 96 -20.12 -0.59 3.50
N GLY A 97 -20.29 -0.39 2.19
CA GLY A 97 -19.69 -1.21 1.14
C GLY A 97 -19.58 -0.44 -0.17
N GLU A 98 -18.88 -1.03 -1.13
CA GLU A 98 -18.69 -0.43 -2.45
C GLU A 98 -20.04 -0.23 -3.14
N SER A 99 -20.21 0.94 -3.77
CA SER A 99 -21.42 1.30 -4.50
C SER A 99 -22.68 1.39 -3.63
N VAL A 100 -22.53 1.50 -2.31
CA VAL A 100 -23.66 1.66 -1.38
C VAL A 100 -23.76 3.12 -0.89
N PRO A 101 -24.68 3.93 -1.45
CA PRO A 101 -24.79 5.33 -1.08
C PRO A 101 -25.19 5.54 0.40
N PRO A 102 -24.94 6.74 0.96
CA PRO A 102 -24.30 7.89 0.30
C PRO A 102 -22.76 7.77 0.29
N GLY A 103 -22.15 8.30 -0.78
CA GLY A 103 -20.70 8.41 -0.91
C GLY A 103 -20.19 9.84 -0.77
N GLN A 104 -18.95 9.98 -0.30
CA GLN A 104 -18.24 11.25 -0.12
C GLN A 104 -16.73 11.07 -0.34
N THR A 105 -16.00 12.18 -0.45
CA THR A 105 -14.54 12.16 -0.55
C THR A 105 -13.94 13.02 0.55
N LEU A 106 -12.91 12.48 1.22
CA LEU A 106 -12.24 13.10 2.35
C LEU A 106 -10.76 13.31 2.05
N VAL A 107 -10.16 14.29 2.75
CA VAL A 107 -8.73 14.58 2.69
C VAL A 107 -8.13 14.61 4.09
N MET A 108 -6.94 14.04 4.20
CA MET A 108 -6.06 14.12 5.36
C MET A 108 -4.75 14.79 4.92
N THR A 109 -4.12 15.53 5.84
CA THR A 109 -2.85 16.22 5.56
C THR A 109 -1.80 15.90 6.60
N SER A 110 -0.53 15.94 6.22
CA SER A 110 0.59 15.75 7.13
C SER A 110 1.80 16.57 6.69
N LYS A 111 2.54 17.16 7.63
CA LYS A 111 3.79 17.87 7.31
C LYS A 111 4.99 16.94 7.20
N ASP A 112 4.96 15.84 7.94
CA ASP A 112 6.08 14.94 8.17
C ASP A 112 5.82 13.51 7.69
N GLY A 113 4.60 13.22 7.22
CA GLY A 113 4.16 11.89 6.81
C GLY A 113 3.86 10.94 7.98
N ASN A 114 4.00 11.39 9.23
CA ASN A 114 3.80 10.60 10.45
C ASN A 114 2.59 11.09 11.26
N THR A 115 2.42 12.40 11.38
CA THR A 115 1.29 13.00 12.10
C THR A 115 0.28 13.51 11.09
N TRP A 116 -0.89 12.89 11.06
CA TRP A 116 -1.94 13.20 10.09
C TRP A 116 -3.12 13.93 10.75
N SER A 117 -3.69 14.90 10.04
CA SER A 117 -4.92 15.58 10.47
C SER A 117 -6.10 14.60 10.50
N LYS A 118 -7.17 14.93 11.24
CA LYS A 118 -8.46 14.23 11.06
C LYS A 118 -8.94 14.37 9.59
N PRO A 119 -9.71 13.39 9.07
CA PRO A 119 -10.32 13.50 7.75
C PRO A 119 -11.24 14.73 7.66
N VAL A 120 -11.16 15.46 6.55
CA VAL A 120 -12.05 16.58 6.22
C VAL A 120 -12.76 16.29 4.91
N VAL A 121 -14.09 16.38 4.91
CA VAL A 121 -14.89 16.21 3.69
C VAL A 121 -14.55 17.31 2.69
N VAL A 122 -13.99 16.92 1.54
CA VAL A 122 -13.61 17.83 0.46
C VAL A 122 -14.68 17.86 -0.64
N PHE A 123 -15.36 16.74 -0.87
CA PHE A 123 -16.57 16.64 -1.68
C PHE A 123 -17.65 15.92 -0.88
N PRO A 124 -18.75 16.61 -0.55
CA PRO A 124 -19.81 16.05 0.30
C PRO A 124 -20.71 15.11 -0.49
N GLN A 125 -21.61 14.45 0.23
CA GLN A 125 -22.70 13.65 -0.35
C GLN A 125 -23.52 14.51 -1.32
N TYR A 126 -23.78 14.00 -2.52
CA TYR A 126 -24.52 14.71 -3.56
C TYR A 126 -25.88 14.05 -3.78
N LYS A 127 -26.95 14.85 -3.75
CA LYS A 127 -28.31 14.35 -3.96
C LYS A 127 -28.58 14.19 -5.45
N ILE A 128 -28.99 12.98 -5.86
CA ILE A 128 -29.42 12.74 -7.24
C ILE A 128 -30.85 13.29 -7.40
N PRO A 129 -31.14 14.10 -8.44
CA PRO A 129 -32.50 14.54 -8.72
C PRO A 129 -33.46 13.35 -8.88
N ASP A 130 -34.60 13.42 -8.19
CA ASP A 130 -35.66 12.43 -8.34
C ASP A 130 -36.11 12.33 -9.80
N GLY A 131 -36.38 11.12 -10.27
CA GLY A 131 -36.71 10.84 -11.67
C GLY A 131 -35.50 10.53 -12.56
N THR A 132 -34.27 10.63 -12.05
CA THR A 132 -33.07 10.24 -12.79
C THR A 132 -33.10 8.75 -13.15
N THR A 133 -32.76 8.41 -14.40
CA THR A 133 -32.72 7.04 -14.93
C THR A 133 -31.42 6.79 -15.69
N LYS A 134 -31.00 5.53 -15.72
CA LYS A 134 -29.93 5.04 -16.61
C LYS A 134 -30.52 4.18 -17.72
N GLU A 135 -29.89 4.24 -18.89
CA GLU A 135 -30.25 3.33 -19.98
C GLU A 135 -30.02 1.88 -19.55
N GLY A 136 -30.96 0.99 -19.87
CA GLY A 136 -30.88 -0.42 -19.45
C GLY A 136 -31.30 -0.71 -18.00
N GLN A 137 -31.49 0.32 -17.16
CA GLN A 137 -31.94 0.16 -15.77
C GLN A 137 -33.45 0.41 -15.64
N LYS A 138 -34.13 -0.42 -14.85
CA LYS A 138 -35.58 -0.28 -14.56
C LYS A 138 -35.86 0.63 -13.37
N VAL A 139 -34.89 0.79 -12.49
CA VAL A 139 -35.02 1.58 -11.27
C VAL A 139 -34.94 3.06 -11.62
N VAL A 140 -35.79 3.87 -11.00
CA VAL A 140 -35.78 5.33 -11.12
C VAL A 140 -35.30 5.90 -9.79
N ALA A 141 -34.36 6.83 -9.83
CA ALA A 141 -33.86 7.47 -8.62
C ALA A 141 -34.99 8.17 -7.86
N LYS A 142 -35.10 7.85 -6.57
CA LYS A 142 -35.98 8.52 -5.62
C LYS A 142 -35.30 8.57 -4.26
N ASP A 143 -35.13 9.76 -3.72
CA ASP A 143 -34.43 10.00 -2.46
C ASP A 143 -33.00 9.41 -2.44
N LEU A 144 -32.35 9.31 -3.60
CA LEU A 144 -31.05 8.65 -3.76
C LEU A 144 -29.88 9.65 -3.67
N TYR A 145 -28.76 9.22 -3.09
CA TYR A 145 -27.50 9.96 -3.10
C TYR A 145 -26.50 9.29 -4.04
N SER A 146 -25.57 10.07 -4.59
CA SER A 146 -24.46 9.56 -5.37
C SER A 146 -23.52 8.70 -4.53
N VAL A 147 -22.78 7.84 -5.21
CA VAL A 147 -21.50 7.31 -4.71
C VAL A 147 -20.36 8.02 -5.42
N MET A 148 -19.18 8.08 -4.79
CA MET A 148 -18.01 8.70 -5.42
C MET A 148 -17.05 7.64 -5.97
N HIS A 149 -16.42 7.91 -7.10
CA HIS A 149 -15.39 7.04 -7.66
C HIS A 149 -14.30 7.85 -8.36
N GLN A 150 -13.02 7.64 -8.02
CA GLN A 150 -11.91 8.35 -8.65
C GLN A 150 -10.70 7.46 -8.91
N ARG A 151 -10.01 7.72 -10.03
CA ARG A 151 -8.65 7.26 -10.30
C ARG A 151 -7.59 8.36 -10.24
N MET A 152 -8.03 9.61 -10.14
CA MET A 152 -7.20 10.80 -10.02
C MET A 152 -7.82 11.76 -9.01
N GLY A 153 -7.05 12.11 -7.98
CA GLY A 153 -7.50 13.01 -6.91
C GLY A 153 -6.88 14.40 -6.93
N PHE A 154 -5.68 14.55 -7.49
CA PHE A 154 -4.91 15.80 -7.39
C PHE A 154 -4.34 16.25 -8.73
N TYR A 155 -4.24 17.57 -8.91
CA TYR A 155 -3.45 18.19 -9.97
C TYR A 155 -2.75 19.45 -9.45
N ARG A 156 -1.43 19.51 -9.58
CA ARG A 156 -0.66 20.73 -9.32
C ARG A 156 -0.41 21.48 -10.63
N SER A 157 -0.94 22.70 -10.74
CA SER A 157 -0.75 23.54 -11.94
C SER A 157 0.67 24.09 -12.05
N LYS A 158 1.04 24.57 -13.23
CA LYS A 158 2.29 25.34 -13.47
C LYS A 158 2.39 26.58 -12.59
N SER A 159 1.26 27.20 -12.26
CA SER A 159 1.17 28.33 -11.32
C SER A 159 1.20 27.91 -9.84
N ASN A 160 1.60 26.66 -9.56
CA ASN A 160 1.75 26.09 -8.23
C ASN A 160 0.45 26.06 -7.40
N ARG A 161 -0.71 25.93 -8.05
CA ARG A 161 -2.02 25.78 -7.40
C ARG A 161 -2.36 24.30 -7.30
N LEU A 162 -2.87 23.85 -6.17
CA LEU A 162 -3.30 22.46 -6.00
C LEU A 162 -4.81 22.35 -6.19
N LEU A 163 -5.22 21.59 -7.21
CA LEU A 163 -6.59 21.19 -7.43
C LEU A 163 -6.82 19.82 -6.80
N ILE A 164 -7.99 19.66 -6.17
CA ILE A 164 -8.53 18.37 -5.72
C ILE A 164 -9.72 18.04 -6.60
N LEU A 165 -9.87 16.76 -6.95
CA LEU A 165 -10.85 16.27 -7.91
C LEU A 165 -11.69 15.12 -7.32
N GLY A 166 -12.96 15.07 -7.72
CA GLY A 166 -13.89 14.02 -7.35
C GLY A 166 -14.80 13.69 -8.52
N PHE A 167 -15.46 12.54 -8.51
CA PHE A 167 -16.50 12.25 -9.49
C PHE A 167 -17.72 11.63 -8.80
N TYR A 168 -18.89 12.14 -9.16
CA TYR A 168 -20.17 11.66 -8.65
C TYR A 168 -20.76 10.65 -9.63
N GLY A 169 -20.71 9.38 -9.24
CA GLY A 169 -21.37 8.27 -9.93
C GLY A 169 -22.82 8.11 -9.47
N ILE A 170 -23.54 7.23 -10.17
CA ILE A 170 -24.91 6.85 -9.84
C ILE A 170 -24.92 5.34 -9.72
N CYS A 171 -25.50 4.82 -8.63
CA CYS A 171 -25.84 3.41 -8.48
C CYS A 171 -27.32 3.34 -8.13
N LEU A 172 -28.15 2.93 -9.08
CA LEU A 172 -29.60 2.82 -8.89
C LEU A 172 -29.99 1.59 -8.06
N ASP A 173 -29.13 0.57 -8.03
CA ASP A 173 -29.22 -0.59 -7.15
C ASP A 173 -27.82 -1.09 -6.76
N VAL A 174 -27.76 -2.17 -5.99
CA VAL A 174 -26.51 -2.72 -5.40
C VAL A 174 -25.57 -3.39 -6.42
N HIS A 175 -26.03 -3.65 -7.63
CA HIS A 175 -25.26 -4.23 -8.73
C HIS A 175 -24.97 -3.22 -9.86
N ASP A 176 -25.43 -1.98 -9.71
CA ASP A 176 -25.18 -0.91 -10.67
C ASP A 176 -23.77 -0.32 -10.47
N ASP A 177 -23.11 0.03 -11.57
CA ASP A 177 -21.73 0.51 -11.55
C ASP A 177 -21.68 2.05 -11.56
N PRO A 178 -20.86 2.68 -10.68
CA PRO A 178 -20.75 4.13 -10.63
C PRO A 178 -19.89 4.73 -11.75
N ASN A 179 -19.17 3.88 -12.48
CA ASN A 179 -18.16 4.20 -13.49
C ASN A 179 -18.47 3.48 -14.82
N ASP A 180 -19.74 3.52 -15.23
CA ASP A 180 -20.25 2.98 -16.49
C ASP A 180 -20.26 4.00 -17.64
N GLY A 181 -19.86 5.25 -17.36
CA GLY A 181 -19.96 6.40 -18.26
C GLY A 181 -21.29 7.17 -18.17
N LEU A 182 -22.20 6.77 -17.27
CA LEU A 182 -23.55 7.32 -17.11
C LEU A 182 -23.74 8.05 -15.76
N GLY A 183 -22.66 8.28 -15.01
CA GLY A 183 -22.66 9.11 -13.80
C GLY A 183 -22.95 10.60 -14.06
N ILE A 184 -22.83 11.44 -13.04
CA ILE A 184 -23.18 12.88 -13.10
C ILE A 184 -22.07 13.69 -13.77
N GLY A 185 -20.85 13.60 -13.22
CA GLY A 185 -19.75 14.42 -13.68
C GLY A 185 -18.64 14.55 -12.66
N ARG A 186 -17.52 15.10 -13.13
CA ARG A 186 -16.31 15.34 -12.34
C ARG A 186 -16.36 16.73 -11.73
N VAL A 187 -16.02 16.81 -10.46
CA VAL A 187 -15.93 18.04 -9.68
C VAL A 187 -14.48 18.38 -9.32
N VAL A 188 -14.24 19.65 -9.10
CA VAL A 188 -12.95 20.22 -8.76
C VAL A 188 -13.11 21.34 -7.73
N ARG A 189 -12.13 21.47 -6.85
CA ARG A 189 -11.94 22.68 -6.04
C ARG A 189 -10.46 22.88 -5.75
N GLU A 190 -10.09 24.10 -5.40
CA GLU A 190 -8.71 24.44 -5.07
C GLU A 190 -8.43 24.30 -3.57
N VAL A 191 -7.22 23.84 -3.23
CA VAL A 191 -6.64 24.02 -1.89
C VAL A 191 -6.09 25.43 -1.76
N LEU A 192 -6.68 26.20 -0.84
CA LEU A 192 -6.29 27.57 -0.57
C LEU A 192 -5.15 27.63 0.46
N PRO A 193 -4.37 28.72 0.49
CA PRO A 193 -3.45 28.99 1.60
C PRO A 193 -4.20 28.90 2.92
N ASN A 194 -3.58 28.32 3.97
CA ASN A 194 -4.13 27.96 5.28
C ASN A 194 -4.91 26.64 5.38
N GLY A 195 -5.00 25.84 4.31
CA GLY A 195 -5.66 24.55 4.34
C GLY A 195 -7.19 24.60 4.20
N LYS A 196 -7.76 25.78 3.91
CA LYS A 196 -9.14 25.91 3.44
C LYS A 196 -9.27 25.42 2.00
N TYR A 197 -10.51 25.20 1.57
CA TYR A 197 -10.82 24.79 0.20
C TYR A 197 -11.74 25.82 -0.47
N GLY A 198 -11.45 26.18 -1.72
CA GLY A 198 -12.30 27.06 -2.54
C GLY A 198 -13.65 26.42 -2.84
N PRO A 199 -14.61 27.13 -3.48
CA PRO A 199 -15.92 26.55 -3.81
C PRO A 199 -15.79 25.30 -4.71
N ILE A 200 -16.80 24.42 -4.65
CA ILE A 200 -16.89 23.24 -5.53
C ILE A 200 -17.47 23.66 -6.87
N TYR A 201 -16.86 23.17 -7.95
CA TYR A 201 -17.32 23.35 -9.31
C TYR A 201 -17.34 22.01 -10.05
N PHE A 202 -18.24 21.84 -11.02
CA PHE A 202 -18.04 20.80 -12.04
C PHE A 202 -16.93 21.23 -12.99
N ILE A 203 -16.00 20.31 -13.29
CA ILE A 203 -14.97 20.49 -14.32
C ILE A 203 -15.38 19.86 -15.65
N HIS A 204 -16.14 18.76 -15.58
CA HIS A 204 -16.59 18.00 -16.74
C HIS A 204 -17.90 17.29 -16.44
N TYR A 205 -18.87 17.35 -17.35
CA TYR A 205 -20.17 16.68 -17.21
C TYR A 205 -20.21 15.42 -18.07
N ASN A 206 -20.85 14.38 -17.56
CA ASN A 206 -21.26 13.26 -18.42
C ASN A 206 -22.53 13.62 -19.21
N PRO A 207 -22.86 12.87 -20.27
CA PRO A 207 -24.08 13.07 -21.04
C PRO A 207 -25.32 13.12 -20.15
N LYS A 208 -26.31 13.94 -20.53
CA LYS A 208 -27.53 14.27 -19.77
C LYS A 208 -27.36 15.25 -18.60
N TRP A 209 -26.13 15.61 -18.21
CA TRP A 209 -25.87 16.56 -17.13
C TRP A 209 -25.33 17.89 -17.65
N ASN A 210 -25.72 18.99 -16.99
CA ASN A 210 -25.27 20.35 -17.29
C ASN A 210 -25.57 21.30 -16.12
N GLU A 211 -25.30 22.60 -16.31
CA GLU A 211 -25.52 23.63 -15.29
C GLU A 211 -26.99 23.78 -14.83
N SER A 212 -27.99 23.40 -15.64
CA SER A 212 -29.41 23.56 -15.27
C SER A 212 -29.98 22.42 -14.43
N ASN A 213 -29.28 21.27 -14.34
CA ASN A 213 -29.74 20.11 -13.59
C ASN A 213 -28.70 19.58 -12.59
N THR A 214 -27.71 20.40 -12.23
CA THR A 214 -26.69 20.08 -11.21
C THR A 214 -26.60 21.15 -10.13
N SER A 215 -26.12 20.78 -8.95
CA SER A 215 -26.13 21.63 -7.75
C SER A 215 -24.87 22.50 -7.58
N TYR A 216 -23.85 22.31 -8.42
CA TYR A 216 -22.64 23.13 -8.44
C TYR A 216 -22.45 23.77 -9.81
N PRO A 217 -21.91 25.00 -9.88
CA PRO A 217 -21.66 25.66 -11.16
C PRO A 217 -20.50 25.00 -11.92
N LEU A 218 -20.44 25.22 -13.23
CA LEU A 218 -19.27 24.88 -14.04
C LEU A 218 -18.07 25.75 -13.61
N TYR A 219 -16.85 25.19 -13.59
CA TYR A 219 -15.63 25.89 -13.14
C TYR A 219 -15.37 27.21 -13.85
N LYS A 220 -15.81 27.31 -15.12
CA LYS A 220 -15.77 28.54 -15.94
C LYS A 220 -16.51 29.73 -15.33
N ARG A 221 -17.47 29.49 -14.42
CA ARG A 221 -18.20 30.52 -13.67
C ARG A 221 -17.39 31.13 -12.53
N SER A 222 -16.26 30.54 -12.14
CA SER A 222 -15.41 31.10 -11.11
C SER A 222 -14.90 32.50 -11.51
N LYS A 223 -14.88 33.41 -10.54
CA LYS A 223 -14.29 34.75 -10.70
C LYS A 223 -12.76 34.71 -10.60
N ASP A 224 -12.21 33.64 -10.01
CA ASP A 224 -10.77 33.43 -9.94
C ASP A 224 -10.25 32.92 -11.29
N LYS A 225 -9.58 33.81 -12.04
CA LYS A 225 -9.00 33.48 -13.35
C LYS A 225 -7.82 32.52 -13.26
N GLY A 226 -7.06 32.54 -12.17
CA GLY A 226 -5.97 31.59 -11.94
C GLY A 226 -6.50 30.17 -11.70
N PHE A 227 -7.67 30.05 -11.07
CA PHE A 227 -8.36 28.77 -10.89
C PHE A 227 -8.88 28.22 -12.21
N VAL A 228 -9.56 29.06 -13.00
CA VAL A 228 -10.04 28.67 -14.33
C VAL A 228 -8.89 28.20 -15.21
N GLN A 229 -7.78 28.95 -15.23
CA GLN A 229 -6.59 28.59 -15.99
C GLN A 229 -5.96 27.26 -15.51
N ALA A 230 -5.90 27.01 -14.20
CA ALA A 230 -5.38 25.74 -13.67
C ALA A 230 -6.26 24.55 -14.09
N CYS A 231 -7.59 24.73 -14.12
CA CYS A 231 -8.51 23.70 -14.63
C CYS A 231 -8.35 23.48 -16.13
N ASP A 232 -8.21 24.55 -16.92
CA ASP A 232 -7.94 24.47 -18.37
C ASP A 232 -6.63 23.73 -18.66
N GLU A 233 -5.59 24.01 -17.87
CA GLU A 233 -4.29 23.35 -17.96
C GLU A 233 -4.40 21.84 -17.72
N LEU A 234 -5.16 21.44 -16.69
CA LEU A 234 -5.47 20.03 -16.42
C LEU A 234 -6.19 19.37 -17.59
N MET A 235 -7.27 19.98 -18.08
CA MET A 235 -8.08 19.44 -19.18
C MET A 235 -7.29 19.30 -20.49
N ALA A 236 -6.25 20.11 -20.69
CA ALA A 236 -5.39 20.03 -21.86
C ALA A 236 -4.29 18.96 -21.74
N ASN A 237 -4.15 18.29 -20.59
CA ASN A 237 -3.08 17.31 -20.35
C ASN A 237 -3.56 15.88 -20.65
N PRO A 238 -3.13 15.25 -21.76
CA PRO A 238 -3.65 13.95 -22.18
C PRO A 238 -3.32 12.82 -21.19
N LEU A 239 -2.19 12.90 -20.48
CA LEU A 239 -1.83 11.93 -19.44
C LEU A 239 -2.77 12.01 -18.22
N MET A 240 -3.30 13.20 -17.93
CA MET A 240 -4.30 13.36 -16.88
C MET A 240 -5.67 12.86 -17.36
N MET A 241 -6.04 13.14 -18.61
CA MET A 241 -7.31 12.68 -19.19
C MET A 241 -7.38 11.15 -19.29
N MET A 242 -6.25 10.47 -19.53
CA MET A 242 -6.18 9.00 -19.47
C MET A 242 -6.60 8.41 -18.11
N GLN A 243 -6.51 9.18 -17.02
CA GLN A 243 -6.97 8.73 -15.70
C GLN A 243 -8.49 8.85 -15.53
N TRP A 244 -9.21 9.45 -16.48
CA TRP A 244 -10.65 9.72 -16.36
C TRP A 244 -11.52 8.75 -17.19
N VAL A 245 -10.88 7.86 -17.96
CA VAL A 245 -11.53 6.96 -18.92
C VAL A 245 -12.60 6.05 -18.31
N GLU A 246 -12.49 5.72 -17.02
CA GLU A 246 -13.45 4.84 -16.36
C GLU A 246 -14.77 5.53 -16.08
N GLU A 247 -14.74 6.80 -15.69
CA GLU A 247 -15.95 7.51 -15.24
C GLU A 247 -16.60 8.34 -16.34
N THR A 248 -15.80 8.75 -17.32
CA THR A 248 -16.21 9.64 -18.41
C THR A 248 -16.94 8.85 -19.51
N ASP A 249 -17.78 9.53 -20.29
CA ASP A 249 -18.45 8.90 -21.44
C ASP A 249 -17.46 8.19 -22.37
N ARG A 250 -17.85 7.01 -22.85
CA ARG A 250 -16.98 6.13 -23.64
C ARG A 250 -16.57 6.72 -24.99
N LYS A 251 -17.27 7.75 -25.47
CA LYS A 251 -17.01 8.44 -26.75
C LYS A 251 -16.42 9.83 -26.54
N ASP A 252 -16.06 10.19 -25.30
CA ASP A 252 -15.61 11.53 -24.99
C ASP A 252 -14.27 11.84 -25.69
N PRO A 253 -14.20 12.84 -26.58
CA PRO A 253 -12.98 13.16 -27.32
C PRO A 253 -11.84 13.66 -26.44
N LEU A 254 -12.10 13.97 -25.17
CA LEU A 254 -11.09 14.33 -24.19
C LEU A 254 -10.13 13.18 -23.86
N ILE A 255 -10.61 11.93 -23.95
CA ILE A 255 -9.85 10.73 -23.58
C ILE A 255 -8.98 10.27 -24.76
N PRO A 256 -7.64 10.20 -24.62
CA PRO A 256 -6.75 9.83 -25.73
C PRO A 256 -6.90 8.40 -26.26
N LEU A 257 -7.28 7.45 -25.39
CA LEU A 257 -7.44 6.04 -25.75
C LEU A 257 -8.73 5.49 -25.14
N HIS A 258 -9.72 5.21 -25.98
CA HIS A 258 -11.01 4.63 -25.60
C HIS A 258 -10.93 3.10 -25.43
N LYS A 259 -10.22 2.66 -24.40
CA LYS A 259 -10.15 1.26 -23.99
C LYS A 259 -10.56 1.14 -22.52
N ASP A 260 -11.14 0.00 -22.17
CA ASP A 260 -11.58 -0.26 -20.79
C ASP A 260 -10.44 -0.65 -19.84
N TYR A 261 -9.30 0.03 -19.96
CA TYR A 261 -8.16 -0.14 -19.07
C TYR A 261 -8.37 0.68 -17.81
N LYS A 262 -7.97 0.12 -16.67
CA LYS A 262 -8.38 0.63 -15.36
C LYS A 262 -7.18 1.15 -14.55
N ALA A 263 -7.38 2.26 -13.84
CA ALA A 263 -6.45 2.87 -12.89
C ALA A 263 -5.10 3.26 -13.49
N PHE A 264 -5.13 4.02 -14.59
CA PHE A 264 -3.93 4.52 -15.27
C PHE A 264 -2.95 5.21 -14.30
N ASN A 265 -1.68 4.90 -14.45
CA ASN A 265 -0.54 5.67 -13.96
C ASN A 265 0.58 5.65 -14.99
N PHE A 266 1.52 6.56 -14.83
CA PHE A 266 2.62 6.68 -15.78
C PHE A 266 3.89 7.20 -15.11
N TYR A 267 5.01 7.01 -15.81
CA TYR A 267 6.25 7.72 -15.58
C TYR A 267 7.00 7.92 -16.89
N HIS A 268 7.91 8.90 -16.91
CA HIS A 268 8.80 9.14 -18.05
C HIS A 268 10.08 8.31 -17.94
N LEU A 269 10.46 7.67 -19.05
CA LEU A 269 11.75 7.02 -19.24
C LEU A 269 12.86 8.07 -19.48
N PRO A 270 14.15 7.70 -19.35
CA PRO A 270 15.26 8.64 -19.58
C PRO A 270 15.30 9.22 -21.00
N ASP A 271 14.72 8.50 -21.98
CA ASP A 271 14.62 8.94 -23.38
C ASP A 271 13.36 9.77 -23.68
N GLY A 272 12.56 10.09 -22.67
CA GLY A 272 11.35 10.92 -22.79
C GLY A 272 10.09 10.16 -23.22
N ARG A 273 10.16 8.86 -23.54
CA ARG A 273 8.97 8.03 -23.73
C ARG A 273 8.19 7.90 -22.41
N VAL A 274 6.89 7.67 -22.52
CA VAL A 274 6.02 7.50 -21.35
C VAL A 274 5.57 6.06 -21.25
N VAL A 275 5.86 5.44 -20.11
CA VAL A 275 5.28 4.13 -19.75
C VAL A 275 3.90 4.36 -19.15
N GLY A 276 2.90 3.67 -19.68
CA GLY A 276 1.58 3.54 -19.07
C GLY A 276 1.45 2.22 -18.33
N LEU A 277 0.81 2.26 -17.16
CA LEU A 277 0.46 1.09 -16.35
C LEU A 277 -1.01 1.16 -15.92
N TRP A 278 -1.68 0.01 -15.94
CA TRP A 278 -3.06 -0.18 -15.49
C TRP A 278 -3.16 -1.44 -14.62
N LYS A 279 -4.35 -1.69 -14.05
CA LYS A 279 -4.67 -2.99 -13.42
C LYS A 279 -4.24 -4.17 -14.31
N ASN A 280 -4.03 -5.34 -13.70
CA ASN A 280 -3.54 -6.55 -14.37
C ASN A 280 -2.11 -6.44 -14.92
N ALA A 281 -1.34 -5.46 -14.41
CA ALA A 281 -0.07 -5.01 -14.97
C ALA A 281 -0.12 -4.84 -16.50
N LEU A 282 -1.25 -4.37 -17.03
CA LEU A 282 -1.29 -3.96 -18.43
C LEU A 282 -0.35 -2.77 -18.62
N THR A 283 0.38 -2.77 -19.72
CA THR A 283 1.36 -1.75 -20.04
C THR A 283 1.40 -1.44 -21.53
N ALA A 284 1.73 -0.19 -21.84
CA ALA A 284 1.96 0.32 -23.17
C ALA A 284 2.95 1.49 -23.07
N ILE A 285 3.54 1.90 -24.19
CA ILE A 285 4.47 3.04 -24.25
C ILE A 285 3.94 4.07 -25.25
N SER A 286 3.83 5.31 -24.80
CA SER A 286 3.58 6.48 -25.65
C SER A 286 4.90 7.17 -26.01
N LYS A 287 4.99 7.63 -27.27
CA LYS A 287 6.17 8.35 -27.80
C LYS A 287 5.94 9.86 -27.95
N ASP A 288 4.74 10.34 -27.61
CA ASP A 288 4.31 11.72 -27.84
C ASP A 288 3.62 12.33 -26.61
N ASN A 289 4.10 11.93 -25.42
CA ASN A 289 3.64 12.41 -24.13
C ASN A 289 2.14 12.12 -23.86
N GLY A 290 1.71 10.91 -24.19
CA GLY A 290 0.37 10.40 -23.90
C GLY A 290 -0.73 10.81 -24.87
N LYS A 291 -0.40 11.53 -25.97
CA LYS A 291 -1.37 11.92 -26.99
C LYS A 291 -1.85 10.72 -27.79
N THR A 292 -0.94 9.80 -28.11
CA THR A 292 -1.26 8.52 -28.75
C THR A 292 -0.64 7.35 -27.99
N TRP A 293 -1.30 6.21 -28.11
CA TRP A 293 -0.91 4.93 -27.51
C TRP A 293 -1.03 3.83 -28.57
N PRO A 294 -0.28 2.72 -28.45
CA PRO A 294 -0.54 1.52 -29.23
C PRO A 294 -2.00 1.07 -29.08
N ASP A 295 -2.56 0.47 -30.14
CA ASP A 295 -3.97 0.05 -30.17
C ASP A 295 -4.36 -0.86 -29.01
N ASN A 296 -3.42 -1.66 -28.49
CA ASN A 296 -3.63 -2.50 -27.33
C ASN A 296 -2.44 -2.43 -26.37
N ALA A 297 -2.75 -2.36 -25.08
CA ALA A 297 -1.81 -2.65 -24.00
C ALA A 297 -1.67 -4.18 -23.84
N VAL A 298 -0.50 -4.62 -23.38
CA VAL A 298 -0.20 -6.03 -23.09
C VAL A 298 0.03 -6.21 -21.60
N ARG A 299 -0.22 -7.41 -21.05
CA ARG A 299 0.25 -7.70 -19.69
C ARG A 299 1.78 -7.66 -19.69
N ALA A 300 2.36 -6.90 -18.78
CA ALA A 300 3.80 -6.82 -18.59
C ALA A 300 4.36 -8.23 -18.39
N PRO A 301 5.27 -8.73 -19.26
CA PRO A 301 5.73 -10.10 -19.18
C PRO A 301 6.28 -10.46 -17.79
N ARG A 302 5.86 -11.63 -17.29
CA ARG A 302 6.23 -12.22 -15.99
C ARG A 302 5.85 -11.42 -14.74
N PHE A 303 5.23 -10.24 -14.85
CA PHE A 303 4.60 -9.62 -13.70
C PHE A 303 3.40 -10.46 -13.25
N VAL A 304 3.38 -10.86 -11.98
CA VAL A 304 2.19 -11.43 -11.34
C VAL A 304 1.41 -10.28 -10.75
N ASN A 305 0.26 -9.93 -11.32
CA ASN A 305 -0.61 -8.88 -10.80
C ASN A 305 -2.03 -9.05 -11.33
N SER A 306 -3.00 -8.69 -10.50
CA SER A 306 -4.42 -8.83 -10.77
C SER A 306 -5.16 -7.49 -10.64
N ASN A 307 -6.36 -7.51 -10.07
CA ASN A 307 -7.29 -6.37 -10.09
C ASN A 307 -7.06 -5.28 -9.04
N ALA A 308 -6.05 -5.40 -8.18
CA ALA A 308 -5.82 -4.50 -7.03
C ALA A 308 -4.87 -3.30 -7.31
N LYS A 309 -4.71 -2.94 -8.59
CA LYS A 309 -3.78 -1.93 -9.13
C LYS A 309 -2.30 -2.36 -9.09
N ILE A 310 -1.52 -1.62 -9.86
CA ILE A 310 -0.06 -1.52 -9.81
C ILE A 310 0.27 -0.03 -9.91
N TRP A 311 1.23 0.43 -9.12
CA TRP A 311 1.75 1.78 -9.15
C TRP A 311 3.19 1.75 -9.63
N GLY A 312 3.56 2.58 -10.60
CA GLY A 312 4.94 2.77 -11.05
C GLY A 312 5.35 4.23 -10.98
N GLN A 313 6.60 4.49 -10.57
CA GLN A 313 7.19 5.82 -10.64
C GLN A 313 8.71 5.79 -10.72
N ARG A 314 9.29 6.92 -11.12
CA ARG A 314 10.71 7.21 -10.93
C ARG A 314 10.99 7.52 -9.45
N THR A 315 12.13 7.06 -8.93
CA THR A 315 12.60 7.30 -7.57
C THR A 315 13.64 8.43 -7.53
N PRO A 316 13.85 9.11 -6.38
CA PRO A 316 14.80 10.23 -6.27
C PRO A 316 16.26 9.91 -6.62
N ASP A 317 16.68 8.65 -6.51
CA ASP A 317 18.00 8.16 -6.94
C ASP A 317 18.11 7.92 -8.47
N GLY A 318 17.07 8.29 -9.23
CA GLY A 318 17.04 8.21 -10.69
C GLY A 318 16.64 6.84 -11.25
N ARG A 319 16.37 5.86 -10.38
CA ARG A 319 15.84 4.53 -10.73
C ARG A 319 14.31 4.55 -10.83
N TYR A 320 13.71 3.37 -10.96
CA TYR A 320 12.27 3.18 -11.06
C TYR A 320 11.80 2.10 -10.08
N ALA A 321 10.59 2.26 -9.58
CA ALA A 321 9.95 1.30 -8.70
C ALA A 321 8.50 1.04 -9.15
N THR A 322 8.06 -0.21 -9.02
CA THR A 322 6.64 -0.57 -9.04
C THR A 322 6.22 -1.15 -7.71
N VAL A 323 5.11 -0.67 -7.15
CA VAL A 323 4.48 -1.19 -5.94
C VAL A 323 3.14 -1.80 -6.32
N TYR A 324 2.90 -3.05 -5.91
CA TYR A 324 1.72 -3.81 -6.32
C TYR A 324 1.50 -5.03 -5.44
N ASN A 325 0.36 -5.69 -5.59
CA ASN A 325 0.15 -7.04 -5.06
C ASN A 325 0.72 -8.05 -6.07
N PRO A 326 1.83 -8.75 -5.77
CA PRO A 326 2.46 -9.72 -6.67
C PRO A 326 1.71 -11.07 -6.69
N SER A 327 0.38 -11.04 -6.74
CA SER A 327 -0.51 -12.17 -6.49
C SER A 327 -1.87 -11.97 -7.20
N GLU A 328 -2.63 -13.04 -7.33
CA GLU A 328 -4.07 -12.98 -7.65
C GLU A 328 -4.92 -12.55 -6.43
N PHE A 329 -4.38 -12.75 -5.23
CA PHE A 329 -4.91 -12.19 -3.99
C PHE A 329 -4.42 -10.76 -3.77
N ARG A 330 -5.07 -10.00 -2.90
CA ARG A 330 -4.66 -8.62 -2.60
C ARG A 330 -3.64 -8.54 -1.46
N TRP A 331 -2.75 -9.53 -1.37
CA TRP A 331 -1.60 -9.57 -0.47
C TRP A 331 -0.43 -10.36 -1.08
N PRO A 332 0.81 -10.14 -0.61
CA PRO A 332 1.27 -8.98 0.15
C PRO A 332 1.20 -7.69 -0.68
N LEU A 333 1.59 -6.54 -0.10
CA LEU A 333 2.06 -5.40 -0.88
C LEU A 333 3.57 -5.50 -1.08
N GLY A 334 4.02 -5.62 -2.33
CA GLY A 334 5.43 -5.76 -2.71
C GLY A 334 5.94 -4.59 -3.54
N ILE A 335 7.28 -4.47 -3.62
CA ILE A 335 8.00 -3.50 -4.45
C ILE A 335 9.03 -4.19 -5.33
N SER A 336 9.09 -3.81 -6.60
CA SER A 336 10.13 -4.20 -7.56
C SER A 336 10.87 -2.96 -8.03
N VAL A 337 12.18 -3.04 -8.19
CA VAL A 337 13.00 -1.94 -8.73
C VAL A 337 13.56 -2.26 -10.11
N SER A 338 13.77 -1.20 -10.88
CA SER A 338 14.36 -1.21 -12.20
C SER A 338 15.36 -0.06 -12.34
N GLN A 339 16.45 -0.31 -13.06
CA GLN A 339 17.46 0.71 -13.37
C GLN A 339 17.05 1.60 -14.54
N ASP A 340 16.27 1.08 -15.48
CA ASP A 340 15.93 1.71 -16.76
C ASP A 340 14.44 2.06 -16.91
N GLY A 341 13.59 1.57 -15.99
CA GLY A 341 12.14 1.76 -16.04
C GLY A 341 11.42 0.75 -16.92
N LEU A 342 12.11 -0.30 -17.39
CA LEU A 342 11.53 -1.35 -18.23
C LEU A 342 11.79 -2.74 -17.66
N ASN A 343 13.03 -3.04 -17.30
CA ASN A 343 13.43 -4.34 -16.74
C ASN A 343 13.44 -4.28 -15.21
N TYR A 344 12.47 -4.96 -14.58
CA TYR A 344 12.36 -5.09 -13.13
C TYR A 344 12.94 -6.41 -12.65
N THR A 345 13.82 -6.39 -11.64
CA THR A 345 14.71 -7.55 -11.36
C THR A 345 14.49 -8.23 -10.02
N ASN A 346 13.67 -7.68 -9.13
CA ASN A 346 13.41 -8.23 -7.80
C ASN A 346 11.96 -7.99 -7.34
N ILE A 347 11.57 -8.60 -6.23
CA ILE A 347 10.35 -8.28 -5.47
C ILE A 347 10.71 -8.34 -3.99
N LEU A 348 10.47 -7.24 -3.26
CA LEU A 348 10.65 -7.11 -1.82
C LEU A 348 9.33 -6.78 -1.13
N LEU A 349 9.22 -7.06 0.17
CA LEU A 349 8.02 -6.78 0.95
C LEU A 349 7.96 -5.30 1.37
N VAL A 350 6.80 -4.67 1.14
CA VAL A 350 6.44 -3.37 1.72
C VAL A 350 5.55 -3.56 2.94
N ASN A 351 4.45 -4.30 2.77
CA ASN A 351 3.54 -4.64 3.86
C ASN A 351 3.00 -6.07 3.67
N GLY A 352 3.22 -6.92 4.67
CA GLY A 352 2.76 -8.31 4.69
C GLY A 352 1.75 -8.61 5.80
N GLU A 353 1.21 -7.59 6.44
CA GLU A 353 0.19 -7.75 7.48
C GLU A 353 -1.21 -7.55 6.88
N ILE A 354 -2.18 -8.27 7.41
CA ILE A 354 -3.60 -8.12 7.08
C ILE A 354 -4.37 -7.86 8.38
N SER A 355 -4.89 -6.65 8.54
CA SER A 355 -5.87 -6.36 9.60
C SER A 355 -7.09 -7.26 9.44
N SER A 356 -7.74 -7.69 10.51
CA SER A 356 -9.04 -8.34 10.35
C SER A 356 -10.04 -7.33 9.76
N MET A 357 -10.82 -7.73 8.77
CA MET A 357 -11.92 -6.90 8.27
C MET A 357 -12.99 -6.84 9.35
N ARG A 358 -13.15 -5.69 10.01
CA ARG A 358 -14.01 -5.58 11.18
C ARG A 358 -15.48 -5.46 10.79
N TYR A 359 -15.74 -4.82 9.65
CA TYR A 359 -17.08 -4.57 9.14
C TYR A 359 -17.27 -5.22 7.79
N GLY A 360 -18.30 -6.05 7.65
CA GLY A 360 -18.70 -6.63 6.37
C GLY A 360 -19.26 -5.57 5.43
N GLY A 361 -19.23 -5.84 4.12
CA GLY A 361 -19.77 -4.90 3.13
C GLY A 361 -19.53 -5.33 1.69
N ASN A 362 -20.42 -4.87 0.81
CA ASN A 362 -20.40 -5.19 -0.62
C ASN A 362 -19.01 -4.94 -1.25
N TYR A 363 -18.50 -5.95 -1.96
CA TYR A 363 -17.19 -5.99 -2.62
C TYR A 363 -15.98 -5.59 -1.76
N LYS A 364 -16.09 -5.58 -0.42
CA LYS A 364 -14.92 -5.51 0.45
C LYS A 364 -14.17 -6.83 0.34
N SER A 365 -12.85 -6.75 0.27
CA SER A 365 -11.96 -7.89 0.05
C SER A 365 -10.70 -7.69 0.83
N TYR A 366 -10.06 -8.77 1.27
CA TYR A 366 -8.97 -8.69 2.24
C TYR A 366 -7.65 -8.17 1.69
N GLY A 367 -6.84 -7.55 2.55
CA GLY A 367 -5.43 -7.23 2.31
C GLY A 367 -5.15 -5.77 1.93
N PRO A 368 -3.86 -5.37 1.92
CA PRO A 368 -3.40 -4.05 1.51
C PRO A 368 -3.51 -3.90 -0.01
N GLN A 369 -4.26 -2.91 -0.47
CA GLN A 369 -4.70 -2.88 -1.88
C GLN A 369 -4.94 -1.47 -2.40
N TYR A 370 -5.03 -1.36 -3.73
CA TYR A 370 -5.23 -0.10 -4.45
C TYR A 370 -4.11 0.91 -4.21
N THR A 371 -2.87 0.41 -4.20
CA THR A 371 -1.70 1.25 -4.01
C THR A 371 -1.62 2.38 -5.04
N ARG A 372 -1.23 3.56 -4.56
CA ARG A 372 -1.03 4.78 -5.35
C ARG A 372 0.07 5.62 -4.70
N GLY A 373 0.93 6.22 -5.50
CA GLY A 373 1.92 7.20 -5.02
C GLY A 373 1.62 8.61 -5.53
N ILE A 374 2.65 9.44 -5.54
CA ILE A 374 2.58 10.82 -6.04
C ILE A 374 2.95 10.81 -7.52
N ILE A 375 1.97 11.15 -8.37
CA ILE A 375 2.19 11.22 -9.81
C ILE A 375 3.12 12.37 -10.18
N GLU A 376 3.87 12.21 -11.27
CA GLU A 376 4.77 13.25 -11.76
C GLU A 376 4.04 14.59 -11.91
N GLY A 377 4.66 15.66 -11.42
CA GLY A 377 4.06 17.00 -11.37
C GLY A 377 3.34 17.32 -10.05
N ASN A 378 2.82 16.33 -9.31
CA ASN A 378 2.10 16.54 -8.04
C ASN A 378 3.01 16.65 -6.80
N GLY A 379 4.29 16.99 -7.03
CA GLY A 379 5.29 17.31 -6.01
C GLY A 379 6.20 16.15 -5.60
N THR A 380 7.22 16.49 -4.84
CA THR A 380 8.25 15.55 -4.38
C THR A 380 8.51 15.82 -2.90
N PRO A 381 8.27 14.85 -2.01
CA PRO A 381 8.64 14.96 -0.61
C PRO A 381 10.16 15.19 -0.46
N PRO A 382 10.59 16.08 0.46
CA PRO A 382 11.99 16.48 0.60
C PRO A 382 12.86 15.41 1.28
N ASP A 383 12.27 14.38 1.89
CA ASP A 383 12.99 13.31 2.59
C ASP A 383 13.63 12.29 1.64
N GLY A 384 13.37 12.38 0.34
CA GLY A 384 13.92 11.51 -0.68
C GLY A 384 13.37 10.08 -0.64
N LYS A 385 12.34 9.81 0.15
CA LYS A 385 11.70 8.49 0.23
C LYS A 385 10.65 8.32 -0.87
N LEU A 386 10.38 7.06 -1.21
CA LEU A 386 9.18 6.70 -1.95
C LEU A 386 8.00 6.62 -0.97
N TRP A 387 6.92 7.35 -1.24
CA TRP A 387 5.69 7.33 -0.45
C TRP A 387 4.55 6.75 -1.27
N VAL A 388 3.87 5.76 -0.68
CA VAL A 388 2.67 5.14 -1.27
C VAL A 388 1.54 5.11 -0.25
N THR A 389 0.31 5.25 -0.74
CA THR A 389 -0.92 5.04 0.04
C THR A 389 -1.69 3.86 -0.52
N TYR A 390 -2.47 3.21 0.32
CA TYR A 390 -3.34 2.08 -0.01
C TYR A 390 -4.41 1.97 1.07
N SER A 391 -5.46 1.20 0.81
CA SER A 391 -6.42 0.80 1.85
C SER A 391 -6.11 -0.60 2.34
N MET A 392 -6.43 -0.90 3.59
CA MET A 392 -6.52 -2.26 4.11
C MET A 392 -7.99 -2.67 4.12
N ASN A 393 -8.32 -3.81 3.49
CA ASN A 393 -9.68 -4.37 3.44
C ASN A 393 -10.78 -3.49 2.83
N LYS A 394 -10.41 -2.38 2.17
CA LYS A 394 -11.32 -1.27 1.82
C LYS A 394 -12.05 -0.69 3.05
N GLU A 395 -11.38 -0.69 4.19
CA GLU A 395 -11.94 -0.27 5.49
C GLU A 395 -11.08 0.80 6.15
N ASP A 396 -9.76 0.58 6.18
CA ASP A 396 -8.78 1.48 6.77
C ASP A 396 -7.88 2.08 5.71
N ILE A 397 -7.36 3.29 5.96
CA ILE A 397 -6.43 3.98 5.06
C ILE A 397 -5.03 3.98 5.66
N TRP A 398 -4.06 3.68 4.81
CA TRP A 398 -2.67 3.48 5.17
C TRP A 398 -1.73 4.26 4.26
N VAL A 399 -0.53 4.51 4.78
CA VAL A 399 0.63 4.99 4.02
C VAL A 399 1.85 4.14 4.35
N SER A 400 2.76 3.98 3.40
CA SER A 400 4.11 3.47 3.66
C SER A 400 5.15 4.46 3.14
N SER A 401 6.13 4.76 3.99
CA SER A 401 7.39 5.37 3.56
C SER A 401 8.42 4.28 3.29
N ILE A 402 9.09 4.37 2.13
CA ILE A 402 10.04 3.37 1.65
C ILE A 402 11.37 4.09 1.38
N PRO A 403 12.44 3.77 2.12
CA PRO A 403 13.75 4.36 1.87
C PRO A 403 14.25 4.10 0.45
N VAL A 404 14.92 5.10 -0.11
CA VAL A 404 15.58 5.04 -1.42
C VAL A 404 17.07 5.36 -1.20
N PRO A 405 18.02 4.54 -1.70
CA PRO A 405 17.82 3.37 -2.55
C PRO A 405 17.18 2.18 -1.82
N VAL A 406 16.25 1.50 -2.50
CA VAL A 406 15.53 0.33 -1.97
C VAL A 406 16.47 -0.88 -1.91
N THR A 407 16.53 -1.56 -0.76
CA THR A 407 17.39 -2.74 -0.54
C THR A 407 16.81 -3.66 0.54
N ASP A 408 17.07 -4.96 0.47
CA ASP A 408 16.84 -5.94 1.55
C ASP A 408 18.15 -6.40 2.23
N VAL A 409 19.27 -5.78 1.88
CA VAL A 409 20.60 -6.14 2.34
C VAL A 409 21.07 -5.19 3.42
N VAL A 410 21.47 -5.75 4.56
CA VAL A 410 22.18 -5.06 5.65
C VAL A 410 23.51 -5.77 5.86
N THR A 411 24.61 -5.01 5.80
CA THR A 411 25.98 -5.54 5.88
C THR A 411 26.59 -5.44 7.28
N GLU A 412 26.01 -4.63 8.16
CA GLU A 412 26.49 -4.40 9.52
C GLU A 412 25.55 -5.00 10.55
N ASN A 413 26.12 -5.63 11.56
CA ASN A 413 25.36 -6.04 12.74
C ASN A 413 24.73 -4.82 13.42
N ALA A 414 23.56 -5.01 14.03
CA ALA A 414 22.98 -4.02 14.93
C ALA A 414 23.87 -3.85 16.17
N ASP A 415 24.09 -2.60 16.58
CA ASP A 415 24.63 -2.18 17.87
C ASP A 415 23.88 -0.91 18.30
N GLU A 416 22.62 -1.10 18.66
CA GLU A 416 21.66 -0.02 18.84
C GLU A 416 21.31 0.10 20.32
N ASP A 417 21.60 1.27 20.89
CA ASP A 417 21.11 1.72 22.18
C ASP A 417 20.29 2.99 21.93
N PHE A 418 18.97 2.86 21.98
CA PHE A 418 18.07 3.94 21.58
C PHE A 418 18.20 5.20 22.45
N SER A 419 18.78 5.07 23.64
CA SER A 419 19.07 6.23 24.51
C SER A 419 20.27 7.06 24.03
N LYS A 420 21.13 6.49 23.19
CA LYS A 420 22.36 7.10 22.67
C LYS A 420 22.30 7.43 21.18
N MET A 421 21.30 6.92 20.46
CA MET A 421 21.15 7.17 19.03
C MET A 421 20.71 8.61 18.74
N PRO A 422 21.15 9.20 17.60
CA PRO A 422 20.67 10.49 17.17
C PRO A 422 19.15 10.49 16.94
N ALA A 423 18.50 11.58 17.34
CA ALA A 423 17.06 11.74 17.14
C ALA A 423 16.68 11.70 15.64
N GLY A 424 15.66 10.89 15.32
CA GLY A 424 15.16 10.73 13.95
C GLY A 424 15.94 9.72 13.11
N LYS A 425 16.93 9.03 13.68
CA LYS A 425 17.77 8.02 13.01
C LYS A 425 17.60 6.61 13.58
N GLU A 426 16.81 6.48 14.63
CA GLU A 426 16.64 5.24 15.39
C GLU A 426 16.03 4.13 14.55
N LEU A 427 15.15 4.49 13.62
CA LEU A 427 14.36 3.54 12.85
C LEU A 427 14.80 3.43 11.38
N ASP A 428 15.95 3.99 11.00
CA ASP A 428 16.45 3.97 9.61
C ASP A 428 16.62 2.54 9.06
N LYS A 429 17.01 1.59 9.93
CA LYS A 429 17.16 0.17 9.58
C LYS A 429 16.04 -0.72 10.16
N TRP A 430 14.99 -0.13 10.73
CA TRP A 430 13.84 -0.82 11.31
C TRP A 430 12.61 -0.69 10.42
N ASN A 431 11.96 -1.82 10.17
CA ASN A 431 10.66 -1.88 9.53
C ASN A 431 9.57 -1.76 10.61
N THR A 432 8.51 -1.00 10.35
CA THR A 432 7.41 -0.81 11.30
C THR A 432 6.05 -1.03 10.64
N TYR A 433 5.14 -1.59 11.43
CA TYR A 433 3.71 -1.68 11.17
C TYR A 433 3.01 -1.04 12.37
N SER A 434 2.52 0.18 12.18
CA SER A 434 2.09 1.08 13.25
C SER A 434 0.64 1.51 13.03
N LEU A 435 -0.25 1.05 13.90
CA LEU A 435 -1.67 1.40 13.86
C LEU A 435 -1.99 2.59 14.75
N GLN A 436 -3.18 3.17 14.56
CA GLN A 436 -3.71 4.16 15.48
C GLN A 436 -3.95 3.57 16.88
N TRP A 437 -4.40 2.31 16.95
CA TRP A 437 -4.68 1.60 18.20
C TRP A 437 -3.62 0.56 18.59
N ALA A 438 -2.58 0.41 17.78
CA ALA A 438 -1.43 -0.43 18.07
C ALA A 438 -0.16 0.19 17.47
N SER A 439 0.40 1.19 18.13
CA SER A 439 1.44 2.06 17.59
C SER A 439 2.86 1.57 17.89
N VAL A 440 3.77 1.91 16.96
CA VAL A 440 5.22 1.77 17.09
C VAL A 440 5.84 3.16 17.07
N THR A 441 6.39 3.63 18.18
CA THR A 441 6.93 4.99 18.31
C THR A 441 8.20 5.04 19.17
N MET A 442 9.03 6.06 18.99
CA MET A 442 10.13 6.37 19.90
C MET A 442 9.60 7.18 21.08
N GLU A 443 9.71 6.66 22.30
CA GLU A 443 9.16 7.26 23.51
C GLU A 443 10.11 7.12 24.71
N LYS A 444 9.75 7.76 25.84
CA LYS A 444 10.42 7.49 27.12
C LYS A 444 9.87 6.20 27.73
N ALA A 445 10.76 5.28 28.10
CA ALA A 445 10.41 4.12 28.89
C ALA A 445 10.15 4.51 30.37
N PRO A 446 9.60 3.61 31.20
CA PRO A 446 9.36 3.86 32.63
C PRO A 446 10.61 4.27 33.43
N ASP A 447 11.80 3.89 32.96
CA ASP A 447 13.09 4.29 33.54
C ASP A 447 13.54 5.72 33.11
N GLY A 448 12.73 6.42 32.32
CA GLY A 448 12.98 7.77 31.80
C GLY A 448 13.85 7.83 30.54
N GLY A 449 14.51 6.73 30.14
CA GLY A 449 15.36 6.71 28.96
C GLY A 449 14.58 6.41 27.68
N LYS A 450 15.09 6.88 26.54
CA LYS A 450 14.48 6.66 25.23
C LYS A 450 14.42 5.17 24.85
N ALA A 451 13.33 4.76 24.21
CA ALA A 451 13.05 3.38 23.80
C ALA A 451 12.15 3.34 22.56
N LEU A 452 12.25 2.25 21.80
CA LEU A 452 11.25 1.89 20.81
C LEU A 452 10.06 1.24 21.54
N MET A 453 8.94 1.95 21.62
CA MET A 453 7.71 1.50 22.27
C MET A 453 6.80 0.83 21.24
N LEU A 454 6.29 -0.34 21.59
CA LEU A 454 5.14 -0.97 20.95
C LEU A 454 3.99 -0.91 21.94
N LYS A 455 2.94 -0.13 21.63
CA LYS A 455 1.77 0.06 22.49
C LYS A 455 0.53 -0.42 21.75
N ASP A 456 -0.28 -1.24 22.40
CA ASP A 456 -1.38 -1.96 21.78
C ASP A 456 -2.62 -2.00 22.65
N TRP A 457 -3.74 -1.58 22.07
CA TRP A 457 -5.09 -1.76 22.61
C TRP A 457 -6.09 -2.12 21.50
N ASP A 458 -5.60 -2.57 20.34
CA ASP A 458 -6.46 -3.00 19.24
C ASP A 458 -6.85 -4.46 19.43
N ARG A 459 -8.16 -4.74 19.38
CA ARG A 459 -8.69 -6.10 19.46
C ARG A 459 -8.34 -6.93 18.21
N PHE A 460 -8.19 -6.26 17.07
CA PHE A 460 -8.18 -6.89 15.75
C PHE A 460 -6.84 -6.74 15.05
N ASP A 461 -5.82 -6.23 15.73
CA ASP A 461 -4.49 -6.09 15.16
C ASP A 461 -3.40 -5.96 16.21
N TYR A 462 -2.17 -5.69 15.78
CA TYR A 462 -1.01 -5.55 16.65
C TYR A 462 0.01 -4.53 16.09
N ALA A 463 0.83 -4.00 16.99
CA ALA A 463 2.05 -3.28 16.63
C ALA A 463 3.14 -4.28 16.23
N LYS A 464 3.94 -3.97 15.20
CA LYS A 464 5.11 -4.79 14.83
C LYS A 464 6.31 -3.93 14.47
N ALA A 465 7.48 -4.27 15.02
CA ALA A 465 8.78 -3.74 14.63
C ALA A 465 9.72 -4.87 14.22
N GLU A 466 10.44 -4.72 13.12
CA GLU A 466 11.30 -5.76 12.55
C GLU A 466 12.65 -5.17 12.14
N ARG A 467 13.74 -5.89 12.44
CA ARG A 467 15.12 -5.44 12.19
C ARG A 467 15.89 -6.49 11.39
N VAL A 468 16.36 -6.10 10.21
CA VAL A 468 17.16 -6.95 9.31
C VAL A 468 18.65 -6.86 9.65
N PHE A 469 19.31 -7.96 9.94
CA PHE A 469 20.75 -8.02 10.21
C PHE A 469 21.48 -8.89 9.15
N PRO A 470 22.82 -8.89 9.11
CA PRO A 470 23.56 -9.71 8.15
C PRO A 470 23.23 -11.20 8.33
N GLU A 471 22.92 -11.87 7.23
CA GLU A 471 22.51 -13.27 7.26
C GLU A 471 23.58 -14.16 7.91
N ALA A 472 23.17 -14.98 8.88
CA ALA A 472 24.09 -15.76 9.69
C ALA A 472 23.54 -17.16 10.05
N LYS A 473 24.43 -18.15 10.05
CA LYS A 473 24.17 -19.49 10.62
C LYS A 473 24.34 -19.53 12.14
N ARG A 474 25.23 -18.69 12.66
CA ARG A 474 25.50 -18.53 14.09
C ARG A 474 25.34 -17.07 14.45
N LEU A 475 24.40 -16.79 15.35
CA LEU A 475 24.02 -15.43 15.75
C LEU A 475 24.05 -15.28 17.27
N SER A 476 24.85 -14.33 17.75
CA SER A 476 24.68 -13.79 19.08
C SER A 476 23.74 -12.60 18.97
N ALA A 477 22.74 -12.53 19.85
CA ALA A 477 21.84 -11.38 19.95
C ALA A 477 21.69 -10.96 21.40
N GLU A 478 21.55 -9.67 21.63
CA GLU A 478 21.29 -9.10 22.95
C GLU A 478 20.28 -7.96 22.82
N PHE A 479 19.29 -7.91 23.72
CA PHE A 479 18.35 -6.80 23.79
C PHE A 479 17.78 -6.65 25.19
N THR A 480 17.31 -5.45 25.50
CA THR A 480 16.67 -5.13 26.77
C THR A 480 15.23 -4.69 26.53
N ILE A 481 14.30 -5.33 27.24
CA ILE A 481 12.86 -5.01 27.22
C ILE A 481 12.42 -4.53 28.61
N ILE A 482 11.60 -3.49 28.65
CA ILE A 482 10.82 -3.12 29.83
C ILE A 482 9.34 -3.35 29.48
N PRO A 483 8.64 -4.30 30.11
CA PRO A 483 7.19 -4.44 29.98
C PRO A 483 6.48 -3.36 30.82
N GLY A 484 5.54 -2.60 30.27
CA GLY A 484 4.79 -1.57 31.02
C GLY A 484 3.72 -2.14 31.96
N GLN A 485 3.40 -3.42 31.81
CA GLN A 485 2.38 -4.18 32.53
C GLN A 485 2.78 -5.66 32.50
N ASN A 486 2.17 -6.48 33.34
CA ASN A 486 2.37 -7.94 33.36
C ASN A 486 1.08 -8.76 33.47
N ASN A 487 -0.08 -8.13 33.23
CA ASN A 487 -1.39 -8.75 33.39
C ASN A 487 -2.30 -8.63 32.15
N THR A 488 -1.82 -7.99 31.09
CA THR A 488 -2.55 -7.81 29.82
C THR A 488 -1.60 -7.71 28.63
N GLY A 489 -2.15 -8.06 27.46
CA GLY A 489 -1.43 -8.10 26.19
C GLY A 489 -0.34 -9.16 26.14
N GLN A 490 0.42 -9.13 25.06
CA GLN A 490 1.59 -9.97 24.88
C GLN A 490 2.64 -9.29 24.01
N LEU A 491 3.86 -9.80 24.02
CA LEU A 491 4.91 -9.45 23.08
C LEU A 491 5.61 -10.72 22.63
N ASP A 492 5.42 -11.08 21.36
CA ASP A 492 6.19 -12.09 20.66
C ASP A 492 7.50 -11.48 20.12
N ILE A 493 8.61 -12.19 20.34
CA ILE A 493 9.94 -11.86 19.83
C ILE A 493 10.45 -13.06 19.04
N GLU A 494 10.62 -12.90 17.73
CA GLU A 494 10.96 -13.99 16.82
C GLU A 494 12.26 -13.74 16.07
N PHE A 495 13.10 -14.77 16.00
CA PHE A 495 14.27 -14.78 15.11
C PHE A 495 13.94 -15.58 13.86
N LEU A 496 14.04 -14.91 12.71
CA LEU A 496 13.47 -15.33 11.44
C LEU A 496 14.57 -15.59 10.41
N ASP A 497 14.31 -16.53 9.50
CA ASP A 497 15.10 -16.73 8.28
C ASP A 497 14.82 -15.62 7.23
N PRO A 498 15.52 -15.62 6.08
CA PRO A 498 15.27 -14.66 5.01
C PRO A 498 13.84 -14.67 4.45
N LYS A 499 13.09 -15.76 4.59
CA LYS A 499 11.71 -15.96 4.08
C LYS A 499 10.61 -15.74 5.13
N GLY A 500 10.96 -15.56 6.39
CA GLY A 500 10.04 -15.15 7.46
C GLY A 500 9.62 -16.33 8.31
N GLN A 501 10.35 -17.44 8.24
CA GLN A 501 10.12 -18.59 9.09
C GLN A 501 10.75 -18.34 10.46
N PRO A 502 9.96 -18.31 11.55
CA PRO A 502 10.52 -18.20 12.90
C PRO A 502 11.17 -19.50 13.34
N ALA A 503 12.42 -19.38 13.77
CA ALA A 503 13.20 -20.47 14.37
C ALA A 503 13.03 -20.53 15.89
N VAL A 504 12.99 -19.34 16.51
CA VAL A 504 12.83 -19.14 17.97
C VAL A 504 11.74 -18.11 18.18
N ARG A 505 10.86 -18.35 19.16
CA ARG A 505 9.87 -17.39 19.65
C ARG A 505 10.00 -17.28 21.16
N LEU A 506 10.18 -16.07 21.66
CA LEU A 506 10.00 -15.69 23.06
C LEU A 506 8.69 -14.94 23.19
N THR A 507 7.99 -15.07 24.31
CA THR A 507 6.73 -14.37 24.55
C THR A 507 6.70 -13.84 25.98
N PHE A 508 6.54 -12.53 26.14
CA PHE A 508 5.99 -11.94 27.37
C PHE A 508 4.47 -12.04 27.28
N ASP A 509 3.81 -12.76 28.18
CA ASP A 509 2.35 -12.95 28.11
C ASP A 509 1.59 -12.26 29.25
N SER A 510 0.26 -12.25 29.16
CA SER A 510 -0.65 -11.62 30.11
C SER A 510 -0.68 -12.29 31.50
N THR A 511 0.06 -13.38 31.72
CA THR A 511 0.16 -14.07 33.02
C THR A 511 1.40 -13.67 33.82
N GLY A 512 2.19 -12.71 33.31
CA GLY A 512 3.42 -12.26 33.95
C GLY A 512 4.57 -13.27 33.78
N VAL A 513 4.54 -14.06 32.70
CA VAL A 513 5.57 -15.05 32.39
C VAL A 513 6.27 -14.71 31.08
N LEU A 514 7.61 -14.79 31.09
CA LEU A 514 8.43 -14.85 29.89
C LEU A 514 8.67 -16.33 29.56
N LYS A 515 8.24 -16.76 28.38
CA LYS A 515 8.32 -18.15 27.91
C LYS A 515 8.95 -18.25 26.53
N THR A 516 9.41 -19.44 26.18
CA THR A 516 9.87 -19.77 24.82
C THR A 516 9.07 -20.93 24.23
N LYS A 517 8.80 -20.88 22.92
CA LYS A 517 8.13 -21.96 22.19
C LYS A 517 9.09 -23.14 21.97
N ALA A 518 8.66 -24.34 22.32
CA ALA A 518 9.42 -25.59 22.19
C ALA A 518 8.56 -26.65 21.46
N GLY A 519 8.19 -26.36 20.21
CA GLY A 519 7.26 -27.16 19.42
C GLY A 519 5.81 -26.89 19.83
N TYR A 520 5.09 -27.94 20.26
CA TYR A 520 3.71 -27.85 20.73
C TYR A 520 3.59 -27.30 22.17
N ARG A 521 4.68 -27.29 22.94
CA ARG A 521 4.72 -26.78 24.32
C ARG A 521 5.44 -25.45 24.41
N TYR A 522 5.25 -24.78 25.54
CA TYR A 522 6.04 -23.64 25.98
C TYR A 522 6.87 -24.02 27.20
N LYS A 523 8.06 -23.43 27.31
CA LYS A 523 8.93 -23.53 28.48
C LYS A 523 9.05 -22.16 29.13
N THR A 524 8.72 -22.08 30.41
CA THR A 524 8.92 -20.86 31.20
C THR A 524 10.40 -20.57 31.38
N LEU A 525 10.80 -19.34 31.07
CA LEU A 525 12.16 -18.84 31.26
C LEU A 525 12.26 -18.05 32.58
N ALA A 526 11.31 -17.16 32.82
CA ALA A 526 11.23 -16.34 34.02
C ALA A 526 9.80 -15.85 34.29
N LYS A 527 9.51 -15.47 35.53
CA LYS A 527 8.41 -14.53 35.80
C LYS A 527 8.89 -13.11 35.52
N TYR A 528 7.98 -12.23 35.14
CA TYR A 528 8.30 -10.83 34.94
C TYR A 528 7.34 -9.88 35.64
N GLU A 529 7.86 -8.71 36.01
CA GLU A 529 7.16 -7.63 36.68
C GLU A 529 7.08 -6.42 35.74
N ALA A 530 6.02 -5.64 35.92
CA ALA A 530 5.86 -4.39 35.20
C ALA A 530 6.98 -3.40 35.57
N ASN A 531 7.41 -2.61 34.59
CA ASN A 531 8.42 -1.55 34.68
C ASN A 531 9.82 -2.02 35.10
N GLN A 532 10.10 -3.32 35.07
CA GLN A 532 11.43 -3.87 35.31
C GLN A 532 12.16 -4.20 34.01
N PRO A 533 13.47 -3.91 33.90
CA PRO A 533 14.25 -4.27 32.73
C PRO A 533 14.62 -5.76 32.71
N TYR A 534 14.45 -6.37 31.55
CA TYR A 534 14.90 -7.73 31.25
C TYR A 534 15.91 -7.67 30.12
N THR A 535 17.17 -8.02 30.42
CA THR A 535 18.21 -8.18 29.40
C THR A 535 18.25 -9.64 28.98
N ILE A 536 18.02 -9.86 27.69
CA ILE A 536 17.96 -11.19 27.08
C ILE A 536 19.16 -11.33 26.15
N LYS A 537 19.94 -12.39 26.36
CA LYS A 537 21.04 -12.77 25.48
C LYS A 537 20.73 -14.12 24.83
N LEU A 538 20.96 -14.22 23.54
CA LEU A 538 20.78 -15.44 22.77
C LEU A 538 22.06 -15.81 22.05
N LYS A 539 22.34 -17.11 22.03
CA LYS A 539 23.29 -17.76 21.13
C LYS A 539 22.53 -18.76 20.28
N LEU A 540 22.37 -18.47 19.00
CA LEU A 540 21.55 -19.24 18.06
C LEU A 540 22.44 -19.94 17.03
N ASN A 541 22.29 -21.26 16.86
CA ASN A 541 23.04 -22.05 15.88
C ASN A 541 22.07 -22.82 14.97
N ALA A 542 21.98 -22.40 13.71
CA ALA A 542 21.12 -23.01 12.70
C ALA A 542 21.57 -24.43 12.30
N ASP A 543 22.88 -24.68 12.23
CA ASP A 543 23.42 -25.99 11.84
C ASP A 543 23.08 -27.08 12.87
N THR A 544 23.10 -26.74 14.17
CA THR A 544 22.79 -27.70 15.26
C THR A 544 21.39 -27.56 15.82
N ARG A 545 20.65 -26.51 15.42
CA ARG A 545 19.35 -26.08 15.96
C ARG A 545 19.33 -25.75 17.45
N PHE A 546 20.46 -25.72 18.13
CA PHE A 546 20.51 -25.36 19.55
C PHE A 546 20.45 -23.83 19.72
N CYS A 547 19.72 -23.41 20.74
CA CYS A 547 19.79 -22.05 21.25
C CYS A 547 20.01 -22.03 22.75
N THR A 548 20.92 -21.16 23.20
CA THR A 548 21.05 -20.78 24.61
C THR A 548 20.34 -19.45 24.78
N ILE A 549 19.39 -19.39 25.71
CA ILE A 549 18.65 -18.17 26.08
C ILE A 549 19.00 -17.84 27.52
N GLU A 550 19.58 -16.68 27.74
CA GLU A 550 19.91 -16.11 29.04
C GLU A 550 19.00 -14.94 29.35
N VAL A 551 18.36 -14.97 30.51
CA VAL A 551 17.52 -13.87 31.03
C VAL A 551 18.12 -13.41 32.34
N ASN A 552 18.55 -12.15 32.40
CA ASN A 552 19.18 -11.53 33.59
C ASN A 552 20.26 -12.42 34.23
N GLY A 553 21.13 -13.03 33.41
CA GLY A 553 22.25 -13.87 33.86
C GLY A 553 21.94 -15.37 34.02
N LYS A 554 20.67 -15.79 33.92
CA LYS A 554 20.28 -17.21 34.02
C LYS A 554 20.10 -17.84 32.64
N ALA A 555 21.03 -18.70 32.25
CA ALA A 555 21.02 -19.39 30.96
C ALA A 555 20.18 -20.68 30.96
N THR A 556 19.53 -20.95 29.83
CA THR A 556 18.85 -22.22 29.54
C THR A 556 19.16 -22.67 28.12
N ASN A 557 19.40 -23.96 27.93
CA ASN A 557 19.53 -24.56 26.61
C ASN A 557 18.16 -25.00 26.09
N ASN A 558 17.92 -24.74 24.81
CA ASN A 558 16.68 -24.97 24.10
C ASN A 558 16.99 -25.39 22.65
N LEU A 559 15.95 -25.72 21.91
CA LEU A 559 16.03 -26.05 20.48
C LEU A 559 15.17 -25.05 19.70
N PHE A 560 15.55 -24.79 18.45
CA PHE A 560 14.68 -24.13 17.50
C PHE A 560 13.39 -24.95 17.34
N PHE A 561 12.24 -24.28 17.46
CA PHE A 561 10.95 -24.95 17.32
C PHE A 561 10.62 -25.26 15.85
N ALA A 562 11.20 -24.51 14.91
CA ALA A 562 11.20 -24.81 13.49
C ALA A 562 12.64 -24.71 12.94
N PRO A 563 13.07 -25.65 12.07
CA PRO A 563 14.39 -25.60 11.47
C PRO A 563 14.49 -24.45 10.44
N VAL A 564 15.65 -23.81 10.38
CA VAL A 564 16.01 -22.81 9.37
C VAL A 564 17.47 -23.01 8.97
N ASN A 565 17.83 -22.62 7.75
CA ASN A 565 19.22 -22.70 7.28
C ASN A 565 20.08 -21.55 7.81
N THR A 566 19.48 -20.38 7.93
CA THR A 566 20.12 -19.12 8.33
C THR A 566 19.09 -18.24 9.04
N LEU A 567 19.60 -17.22 9.73
CA LEU A 567 18.83 -16.18 10.38
C LEU A 567 19.20 -14.85 9.74
N LYS A 568 18.21 -13.97 9.51
CA LYS A 568 18.44 -12.64 8.90
C LYS A 568 17.67 -11.53 9.61
N ARG A 569 16.67 -11.84 10.44
CA ARG A 569 15.76 -10.83 10.99
C ARG A 569 15.35 -11.15 12.42
N VAL A 570 15.04 -10.11 13.19
CA VAL A 570 14.29 -10.20 14.44
C VAL A 570 12.99 -9.41 14.30
N MET A 571 11.90 -9.93 14.85
CA MET A 571 10.61 -9.25 14.89
C MET A 571 10.13 -9.16 16.35
N PHE A 572 9.52 -8.03 16.69
CA PHE A 572 8.79 -7.76 17.92
C PHE A 572 7.34 -7.47 17.53
N ARG A 573 6.37 -8.19 18.09
CA ARG A 573 4.94 -8.07 17.74
C ARG A 573 4.05 -8.19 18.98
N THR A 574 3.08 -7.30 19.16
CA THR A 574 2.24 -7.25 20.37
C THR A 574 1.01 -8.16 20.36
N GLY A 575 0.87 -9.00 19.33
CA GLY A 575 -0.24 -9.94 19.17
C GLY A 575 0.20 -11.24 18.51
N ASP A 576 -0.72 -12.19 18.44
CA ASP A 576 -0.48 -13.48 17.79
C ASP A 576 -0.36 -13.30 16.28
N MET A 577 0.39 -14.20 15.62
CA MET A 577 0.39 -14.28 14.17
C MET A 577 -1.03 -14.56 13.67
N LYS A 578 -1.52 -13.75 12.74
CA LYS A 578 -2.77 -14.00 12.05
C LYS A 578 -2.55 -14.94 10.88
N HIS A 579 -3.44 -15.91 10.76
CA HIS A 579 -3.48 -16.83 9.62
C HIS A 579 -4.67 -16.56 8.69
N PHE A 580 -5.76 -16.03 9.23
CA PHE A 580 -6.91 -15.60 8.44
C PHE A 580 -6.68 -14.19 7.88
N PRO A 581 -7.05 -13.91 6.61
CA PRO A 581 -7.57 -14.84 5.61
C PRO A 581 -6.47 -15.75 5.04
N ASP A 582 -6.84 -16.90 4.50
CA ASP A 582 -5.95 -17.78 3.74
C ASP A 582 -6.42 -17.89 2.27
N ALA A 583 -5.71 -18.68 1.46
CA ALA A 583 -6.02 -18.85 0.05
C ALA A 583 -7.39 -19.51 -0.23
N ASP A 584 -7.96 -20.19 0.76
CA ASP A 584 -9.27 -20.86 0.67
C ASP A 584 -10.41 -20.02 1.27
N THR A 585 -10.09 -18.86 1.83
CA THR A 585 -11.07 -17.95 2.42
C THR A 585 -11.98 -17.35 1.33
N PRO A 586 -13.31 -17.37 1.50
CA PRO A 586 -14.25 -16.71 0.58
C PRO A 586 -13.92 -15.22 0.40
N THR A 587 -14.16 -14.68 -0.80
CA THR A 587 -13.81 -13.28 -1.11
C THR A 587 -14.63 -12.28 -0.31
N ASP A 588 -15.94 -12.54 -0.18
CA ASP A 588 -16.90 -11.60 0.39
C ASP A 588 -17.14 -11.90 1.88
N GLN A 589 -17.07 -10.85 2.70
CA GLN A 589 -17.49 -10.86 4.09
C GLN A 589 -18.74 -10.00 4.24
N ASP A 590 -19.87 -10.62 4.54
CA ASP A 590 -21.17 -9.97 4.74
C ASP A 590 -21.54 -9.79 6.22
N PHE A 591 -20.62 -10.11 7.14
CA PHE A 591 -20.80 -10.00 8.57
C PHE A 591 -19.75 -9.08 9.23
N ASP A 592 -20.15 -8.44 10.33
CA ASP A 592 -19.27 -7.70 11.21
C ASP A 592 -18.65 -8.65 12.25
N LEU A 593 -17.39 -8.41 12.63
CA LEU A 593 -16.78 -9.11 13.75
C LEU A 593 -17.40 -8.64 15.07
N LYS A 594 -17.36 -9.49 16.10
CA LYS A 594 -17.93 -9.15 17.42
C LYS A 594 -17.17 -7.98 18.07
N ASN A 595 -17.91 -6.96 18.48
CA ASN A 595 -17.40 -5.74 19.13
C ASN A 595 -16.33 -5.01 18.28
N PRO A 596 -16.64 -4.67 17.01
CA PRO A 596 -15.64 -4.22 16.04
C PRO A 596 -15.06 -2.83 16.39
N GLY A 597 -15.85 -1.99 17.03
CA GLY A 597 -15.46 -0.67 17.51
C GLY A 597 -14.84 -0.62 18.91
N GLU A 598 -14.75 -1.73 19.65
CA GLU A 598 -14.35 -1.70 21.07
C GLU A 598 -12.85 -1.95 21.29
N PRO A 599 -12.14 -1.08 22.04
CA PRO A 599 -10.75 -1.32 22.41
C PRO A 599 -10.61 -2.47 23.43
N VAL A 600 -9.39 -2.97 23.60
CA VAL A 600 -9.01 -3.85 24.73
C VAL A 600 -8.18 -3.08 25.75
N LYS A 601 -7.91 -3.69 26.91
CA LYS A 601 -7.04 -3.07 27.93
C LYS A 601 -5.62 -2.89 27.34
N PRO A 602 -5.04 -1.67 27.38
CA PRO A 602 -3.76 -1.40 26.76
C PRO A 602 -2.60 -2.23 27.34
N ALA A 603 -1.63 -2.50 26.48
CA ALA A 603 -0.32 -3.07 26.79
C ALA A 603 0.77 -2.25 26.11
N ALA A 604 1.91 -2.05 26.76
CA ALA A 604 3.08 -1.38 26.20
C ALA A 604 4.36 -2.17 26.51
N PHE A 605 5.25 -2.25 25.54
CA PHE A 605 6.56 -2.85 25.69
C PHE A 605 7.62 -1.92 25.12
N TYR A 606 8.70 -1.72 25.86
CA TYR A 606 9.75 -0.77 25.53
C TYR A 606 11.05 -1.52 25.23
N ILE A 607 11.50 -1.47 23.97
CA ILE A 607 12.79 -2.01 23.54
C ILE A 607 13.83 -0.91 23.74
N LYS A 608 14.82 -1.16 24.61
CA LYS A 608 15.87 -0.18 24.95
C LYS A 608 17.09 -0.29 24.05
N SER A 609 17.41 -1.50 23.63
CA SER A 609 18.59 -1.79 22.84
C SER A 609 18.40 -3.06 22.03
N PHE A 610 19.11 -3.16 20.92
CA PHE A 610 19.23 -4.39 20.13
C PHE A 610 20.64 -4.49 19.54
N LYS A 611 21.29 -5.62 19.81
CA LYS A 611 22.64 -5.92 19.34
C LYS A 611 22.68 -7.29 18.70
N THR A 612 23.50 -7.42 17.67
CA THR A 612 23.78 -8.70 17.00
C THR A 612 25.29 -8.87 16.81
N GLY A 613 25.73 -10.11 16.67
CA GLY A 613 27.13 -10.43 16.44
C GLY A 613 27.33 -11.88 16.03
N LYS A 614 28.55 -12.21 15.64
CA LYS A 614 28.98 -13.60 15.42
C LYS A 614 29.58 -14.16 16.70
N TYR A 615 29.51 -15.48 16.88
CA TYR A 615 30.17 -16.20 17.97
C TYR A 615 30.59 -17.61 17.55
#